data_AF-A0AA89BZ36-F1
#
_entry.id   AF-A0AA89BZ36-F1
#
_cell.length_a   1.000
_cell.length_b   1.000
_cell.length_c   1.000
_cell.angle_alpha   90.00
_cell.angle_beta   90.00
_cell.angle_gamma   90.00
#
_symmetry.space_group_name_H-M   'P 1'
#
loop_
_entity.id
_entity.type
_entity.pdbx_description
1 polymer ?
#
loop_
_entity_poly.entity_id
_entity_poly.type
_entity_poly.pdbx_seq_one_letter_code
_entity_poly.pdbx_strand_id
1 'polypeptide(L)'
;MTKVELNELFQKAVNHIRRSGDKSAILTHFYRTKPKRYFDAIRIKGCGVMRKYIKNLGGDPASSLNRNIRGLFFSAHLDASTLAPPPQSPYGDERLHIPVPLMMNIDTNLYFADFYCHISSHRVTLVITHRYSASDFFCQQRLIQLNVLCNPFLTLPLSGEYAEVTMGVKVEVFYTEDVDIGNLIWRFPSSVFFTRVKMNKDNNFNRAVLITSIGFSKKDGCTVCNLKKHLKSRK
;
A
#
# COMPACT_ATOMS: atom_id res chain seq x y z
N MET A 1 -7.34 -8.33 -14.96
CA MET A 1 -7.44 -6.99 -15.56
C MET A 1 -6.50 -6.89 -16.75
N THR A 2 -6.94 -6.33 -17.86
CA THR A 2 -6.16 -6.06 -19.08
C THR A 2 -5.38 -4.75 -18.96
N LYS A 3 -4.38 -4.52 -19.81
CA LYS A 3 -3.62 -3.25 -19.83
C LYS A 3 -4.51 -2.04 -20.12
N VAL A 4 -5.53 -2.19 -20.98
CA VAL A 4 -6.47 -1.11 -21.32
C VAL A 4 -7.29 -0.70 -20.10
N GLU A 5 -7.83 -1.67 -19.36
CA GLU A 5 -8.55 -1.42 -18.13
C GLU A 5 -7.68 -0.78 -17.05
N LEU A 6 -6.43 -1.27 -16.92
CA LEU A 6 -5.48 -0.70 -15.96
C LEU A 6 -5.16 0.77 -16.29
N ASN A 7 -5.02 1.10 -17.58
CA ASN A 7 -4.84 2.47 -18.02
C ASN A 7 -6.08 3.34 -17.73
N GLU A 8 -7.30 2.81 -17.90
CA GLU A 8 -8.52 3.52 -17.52
C GLU A 8 -8.55 3.80 -16.00
N LEU A 9 -8.17 2.82 -15.17
CA LEU A 9 -8.04 3.02 -13.72
C LEU A 9 -6.98 4.06 -13.36
N PHE A 10 -5.82 4.03 -14.02
CA PHE A 10 -4.77 5.04 -13.83
C PHE A 10 -5.30 6.44 -14.13
N GLN A 11 -5.93 6.64 -15.30
CA GLN A 11 -6.50 7.94 -15.66
C GLN A 11 -7.61 8.39 -14.70
N LYS A 12 -8.45 7.48 -14.23
CA LYS A 12 -9.45 7.76 -13.19
C LYS A 12 -8.80 8.23 -11.88
N ALA A 13 -7.70 7.58 -11.46
CA ALA A 13 -6.96 7.95 -10.26
C ALA A 13 -6.32 9.34 -10.39
N VAL A 14 -5.64 9.62 -11.50
CA VAL A 14 -5.04 10.94 -11.78
C VAL A 14 -6.10 12.03 -11.77
N ASN A 15 -7.23 11.80 -12.45
CA ASN A 15 -8.34 12.75 -12.46
C ASN A 15 -9.04 12.92 -11.10
N HIS A 16 -8.96 11.93 -10.21
CA HIS A 16 -9.45 12.05 -8.84
C HIS A 16 -8.55 13.00 -8.04
N ILE A 17 -7.23 12.81 -8.11
CA ILE A 17 -6.24 13.62 -7.40
C ILE A 17 -6.28 15.08 -7.84
N ARG A 18 -6.37 15.34 -9.16
CA ARG A 18 -6.51 16.70 -9.71
C ARG A 18 -7.72 17.44 -9.15
N ARG A 19 -8.86 16.77 -9.06
CA ARG A 19 -10.09 17.35 -8.47
C ARG A 19 -9.96 17.62 -6.97
N SER A 20 -9.03 16.95 -6.30
CA SER A 20 -8.70 17.17 -4.89
C SER A 20 -7.62 18.23 -4.68
N GLY A 21 -7.17 18.90 -5.75
CA GLY A 21 -6.25 20.04 -5.70
C GLY A 21 -4.76 19.67 -5.67
N ASP A 22 -4.39 18.46 -6.11
CA ASP A 22 -3.00 18.02 -6.29
C ASP A 22 -2.06 18.24 -5.08
N LYS A 23 -2.62 18.23 -3.86
CA LYS A 23 -1.84 18.40 -2.63
C LYS A 23 -0.95 17.19 -2.39
N SER A 24 0.30 17.44 -2.01
CA SER A 24 1.26 16.44 -1.56
C SER A 24 1.77 16.76 -0.14
N ALA A 25 2.38 15.76 0.49
CA ALA A 25 3.04 15.91 1.79
C ALA A 25 4.30 15.04 1.86
N ILE A 26 5.22 15.41 2.76
CA ILE A 26 6.45 14.65 3.01
C ILE A 26 6.11 13.37 3.77
N LEU A 27 6.54 12.24 3.21
CA LEU A 27 6.46 10.92 3.80
C LEU A 27 7.86 10.44 4.18
N THR A 28 8.08 10.25 5.48
CA THR A 28 9.37 9.75 5.99
C THR A 28 9.38 8.24 6.19
N HIS A 29 8.22 7.63 6.48
CA HIS A 29 8.10 6.21 6.77
C HIS A 29 6.92 5.58 6.04
N PHE A 30 7.15 4.42 5.44
CA PHE A 30 6.06 3.48 5.20
C PHE A 30 5.68 2.81 6.51
N TYR A 31 4.39 2.54 6.68
CA TYR A 31 3.93 1.89 7.91
C TYR A 31 2.98 0.73 7.67
N ARG A 32 3.03 -0.25 8.56
CA ARG A 32 2.12 -1.40 8.56
C ARG A 32 1.52 -1.54 9.95
N THR A 33 0.19 -1.48 10.02
CA THR A 33 -0.54 -1.71 11.27
C THR A 33 -1.14 -3.10 11.27
N LYS A 34 -0.91 -3.86 12.35
CA LYS A 34 -1.44 -5.20 12.59
C LYS A 34 -1.68 -5.40 14.09
N PRO A 35 -2.44 -6.44 14.51
CA PRO A 35 -2.57 -6.74 15.93
C PRO A 35 -1.20 -7.12 16.51
N LYS A 36 -0.88 -6.71 17.72
CA LYS A 36 0.43 -7.01 18.35
C LYS A 36 0.88 -8.46 18.19
N ARG A 37 -0.02 -9.44 18.39
CA ARG A 37 0.27 -10.87 18.23
C ARG A 37 0.86 -11.26 16.88
N TYR A 38 0.55 -10.52 15.82
CA TYR A 38 1.11 -10.74 14.48
C TYR A 38 2.61 -10.47 14.46
N PHE A 39 3.04 -9.35 15.04
CA PHE A 39 4.47 -9.00 15.11
C PHE A 39 5.20 -9.86 16.12
N ASP A 40 4.57 -10.21 17.25
CA ASP A 40 5.16 -11.12 18.22
C ASP A 40 5.42 -12.50 17.62
N ALA A 41 4.51 -13.02 16.80
CA ALA A 41 4.74 -14.26 16.07
C ALA A 41 5.93 -14.18 15.11
N ILE A 42 6.13 -13.04 14.43
CA ILE A 42 7.30 -12.82 13.56
C ILE A 42 8.60 -12.79 14.38
N ARG A 43 8.61 -12.09 15.52
CA ARG A 43 9.77 -11.99 16.41
C ARG A 43 10.15 -13.37 16.99
N ILE A 44 9.16 -14.08 17.55
CA ILE A 44 9.38 -15.33 18.29
C ILE A 44 9.56 -16.53 17.36
N LYS A 45 8.71 -16.67 16.33
CA LYS A 45 8.67 -17.85 15.46
C LYS A 45 9.33 -17.64 14.10
N GLY A 46 9.42 -16.38 13.65
CA GLY A 46 9.95 -16.00 12.34
C GLY A 46 11.39 -15.52 12.36
N CYS A 47 12.09 -15.59 13.50
CA CYS A 47 13.43 -15.04 13.68
C CYS A 47 13.54 -13.56 13.28
N GLY A 48 12.46 -12.79 13.42
CA GLY A 48 12.42 -11.38 13.01
C GLY A 48 12.16 -11.16 11.51
N VAL A 49 11.96 -12.20 10.69
CA VAL A 49 11.70 -12.05 9.26
C VAL A 49 10.20 -12.06 8.96
N MET A 50 9.69 -10.93 8.49
CA MET A 50 8.34 -10.82 7.94
C MET A 50 8.36 -11.33 6.49
N ARG A 51 7.89 -12.55 6.29
CA ARG A 51 7.87 -13.19 4.98
C ARG A 51 6.74 -12.70 4.09
N LYS A 52 7.04 -12.44 2.82
CA LYS A 52 6.08 -12.10 1.78
C LYS A 52 5.08 -13.22 1.55
N TYR A 53 3.82 -12.85 1.31
CA TYR A 53 2.74 -13.80 1.10
C TYR A 53 2.03 -13.52 -0.22
N ILE A 54 1.40 -14.55 -0.78
CA ILE A 54 0.59 -14.40 -2.00
C ILE A 54 -0.55 -13.43 -1.69
N LYS A 55 -0.73 -12.42 -2.54
CA LYS A 55 -1.81 -11.45 -2.35
C LYS A 55 -3.18 -12.15 -2.29
N ASN A 56 -3.94 -11.89 -1.22
CA ASN A 56 -5.32 -12.34 -1.08
C ASN A 56 -6.28 -11.56 -2.01
N LEU A 57 -7.54 -11.99 -2.09
CA LEU A 57 -8.55 -11.39 -2.97
C LEU A 57 -9.15 -10.06 -2.46
N GLY A 58 -8.60 -9.48 -1.39
CA GLY A 58 -9.03 -8.17 -0.88
C GLY A 58 -8.71 -7.05 -1.87
N GLY A 59 -9.55 -6.00 -1.92
CA GLY A 59 -9.48 -4.93 -2.91
C GLY A 59 -10.28 -5.28 -4.16
N ASP A 60 -9.75 -4.99 -5.35
CA ASP A 60 -10.35 -5.41 -6.62
C ASP A 60 -10.07 -6.90 -6.89
N PRO A 61 -11.09 -7.76 -7.03
CA PRO A 61 -10.91 -9.16 -7.40
C PRO A 61 -10.22 -9.34 -8.76
N ALA A 62 -10.40 -8.38 -9.68
CA ALA A 62 -9.80 -8.41 -11.01
C ALA A 62 -8.34 -7.95 -11.05
N SER A 63 -7.79 -7.46 -9.92
CA SER A 63 -6.41 -7.00 -9.81
C SER A 63 -5.42 -8.07 -10.27
N SER A 64 -4.52 -7.69 -11.18
CA SER A 64 -3.49 -8.59 -11.74
C SER A 64 -2.53 -9.12 -10.68
N LEU A 65 -2.47 -8.50 -9.50
CA LEU A 65 -1.66 -8.95 -8.38
C LEU A 65 -2.20 -10.20 -7.69
N ASN A 66 -3.52 -10.42 -7.73
CA ASN A 66 -4.17 -11.50 -7.00
C ASN A 66 -3.61 -12.85 -7.44
N ARG A 67 -3.10 -13.64 -6.48
CA ARG A 67 -2.55 -14.99 -6.69
C ARG A 67 -1.29 -15.10 -7.55
N ASN A 68 -0.77 -14.01 -8.12
CA ASN A 68 0.36 -14.05 -9.05
C ASN A 68 1.69 -13.54 -8.47
N ILE A 69 1.63 -12.68 -7.46
CA ILE A 69 2.82 -12.07 -6.86
C ILE A 69 2.77 -12.15 -5.33
N ARG A 70 3.95 -12.26 -4.71
CA ARG A 70 4.10 -12.27 -3.26
C ARG A 70 4.65 -10.93 -2.79
N GLY A 71 4.13 -10.46 -1.67
CA GLY A 71 4.57 -9.19 -1.09
C GLY A 71 3.92 -8.90 0.25
N LEU A 72 4.15 -7.69 0.72
CA LEU A 72 3.71 -7.17 2.00
C LEU A 72 3.07 -5.80 1.78
N PHE A 73 1.87 -5.61 2.32
CA PHE A 73 1.20 -4.31 2.29
C PHE A 73 1.72 -3.37 3.38
N PHE A 74 2.09 -2.17 2.94
CA PHE A 74 2.36 -1.00 3.75
C PHE A 74 1.46 0.15 3.29
N SER A 75 1.30 1.16 4.14
CA SER A 75 0.61 2.38 3.79
C SER A 75 1.59 3.55 3.73
N ALA A 76 1.34 4.41 2.76
CA ALA A 76 1.99 5.70 2.57
C ALA A 76 1.02 6.86 2.88
N HIS A 77 -0.18 6.57 3.40
CA HIS A 77 -1.22 7.57 3.61
C HIS A 77 -0.98 8.35 4.91
N LEU A 78 -1.12 9.67 4.84
CA LEU A 78 -1.06 10.57 5.99
C LEU A 78 -2.44 11.16 6.28
N ASP A 79 -2.72 11.40 7.56
CA ASP A 79 -3.90 12.14 7.99
C ASP A 79 -3.76 13.61 7.56
N ALA A 80 -4.83 14.19 7.00
CA ALA A 80 -4.79 15.53 6.44
C ALA A 80 -4.60 16.64 7.49
N SER A 81 -4.95 16.39 8.76
CA SER A 81 -4.82 17.37 9.83
C SER A 81 -3.46 17.35 10.50
N THR A 82 -2.87 16.16 10.67
CA THR A 82 -1.60 16.00 11.39
C THR A 82 -0.40 15.80 10.49
N LEU A 83 -0.61 15.50 9.20
CA LEU A 83 0.43 15.06 8.26
C LEU A 83 1.24 13.86 8.77
N ALA A 84 0.63 13.05 9.64
CA ALA A 84 1.22 11.87 10.23
C ALA A 84 0.35 10.64 9.94
N PRO A 85 0.85 9.40 10.15
CA PRO A 85 0.03 8.21 10.03
C PRO A 85 -1.25 8.31 10.88
N PRO A 86 -2.44 7.92 10.37
CA PRO A 86 -3.72 8.14 11.06
C PRO A 86 -3.72 7.65 12.51
N PRO A 87 -4.35 8.38 13.44
CA PRO A 87 -4.32 8.03 14.86
C PRO A 87 -5.10 6.75 15.20
N GLN A 88 -5.97 6.31 14.28
CA GLN A 88 -6.78 5.11 14.41
C GLN A 88 -6.49 4.14 13.26
N SER A 89 -6.66 2.84 13.52
CA SER A 89 -6.52 1.81 12.49
C SER A 89 -7.56 0.71 12.62
N PRO A 90 -8.14 0.26 11.49
CA PRO A 90 -8.96 -0.93 11.47
C PRO A 90 -8.13 -2.23 11.51
N TYR A 91 -6.82 -2.15 11.32
CA TYR A 91 -5.96 -3.31 11.07
C TYR A 91 -5.29 -3.87 12.34
N GLY A 92 -5.31 -3.13 13.46
CA GLY A 92 -4.76 -3.57 14.74
C GLY A 92 -4.24 -2.42 15.60
N ASP A 93 -3.59 -2.78 16.70
CA ASP A 93 -3.16 -1.89 17.78
C ASP A 93 -1.65 -1.59 17.79
N GLU A 94 -0.87 -2.22 16.92
CA GLU A 94 0.59 -2.04 16.80
C GLU A 94 0.94 -1.65 15.36
N ARG A 95 1.76 -0.61 15.21
CA ARG A 95 2.21 -0.08 13.90
C ARG A 95 3.71 -0.12 13.83
N LEU A 96 4.23 -0.84 12.83
CA LEU A 96 5.62 -0.80 12.41
C LEU A 96 5.83 0.40 11.47
N HIS A 97 6.91 1.15 11.69
CA HIS A 97 7.38 2.22 10.82
C HIS A 97 8.74 1.83 10.25
N ILE A 98 8.90 1.96 8.93
CA ILE A 98 10.15 1.71 8.22
C ILE A 98 10.46 2.95 7.36
N PRO A 99 11.65 3.54 7.47
CA PRO A 99 12.04 4.67 6.64
C PRO A 99 11.88 4.38 5.15
N VAL A 100 11.38 5.36 4.41
CA VAL A 100 11.23 5.28 2.94
C VAL A 100 12.48 4.73 2.23
N PRO A 101 13.71 5.20 2.53
CA PRO A 101 14.90 4.81 1.76
C PRO A 101 15.25 3.32 1.88
N LEU A 102 14.80 2.66 2.96
CA LEU A 102 15.03 1.23 3.20
C LEU A 102 14.10 0.33 2.37
N MET A 103 13.05 0.90 1.77
CA MET A 103 12.07 0.17 0.97
C MET A 103 11.97 0.68 -0.47
N MET A 104 12.25 1.97 -0.69
CA MET A 104 12.15 2.64 -1.98
C MET A 104 13.40 3.49 -2.19
N ASN A 105 14.20 3.12 -3.18
CA ASN A 105 15.47 3.78 -3.51
C ASN A 105 15.78 3.60 -5.00
N ILE A 106 16.98 4.01 -5.44
CA ILE A 106 17.39 3.99 -6.84
C ILE A 106 17.44 2.57 -7.46
N ASP A 107 17.55 1.53 -6.64
CA ASP A 107 17.56 0.13 -7.07
C ASP A 107 16.15 -0.49 -7.13
N THR A 108 15.12 0.32 -6.87
CA THR A 108 13.74 -0.11 -6.93
C THR A 108 13.00 0.44 -8.16
N ASN A 109 11.97 -0.29 -8.59
CA ASN A 109 10.99 0.19 -9.55
C ASN A 109 9.62 0.36 -8.87
N LEU A 110 8.82 1.29 -9.40
CA LEU A 110 7.49 1.60 -8.90
C LEU A 110 6.45 1.35 -10.01
N TYR A 111 5.36 0.67 -9.68
CA TYR A 111 4.28 0.36 -10.62
C TYR A 111 2.92 0.73 -10.07
N PHE A 112 2.05 1.30 -10.90
CA PHE A 112 0.63 1.44 -10.60
C PHE A 112 -0.08 0.10 -10.88
N ALA A 113 -0.84 -0.38 -9.90
CA ALA A 113 -1.52 -1.67 -9.97
C ALA A 113 -3.04 -1.61 -9.89
N ASP A 114 -3.61 -0.63 -9.19
CA ASP A 114 -5.05 -0.56 -9.00
C ASP A 114 -5.53 0.82 -8.51
N PHE A 115 -6.81 1.11 -8.73
CA PHE A 115 -7.56 2.22 -8.14
C PHE A 115 -8.96 1.75 -7.75
N TYR A 116 -9.25 1.77 -6.45
CA TYR A 116 -10.50 1.21 -5.91
C TYR A 116 -10.92 1.92 -4.61
N CYS A 117 -12.11 1.60 -4.08
CA CYS A 117 -12.53 1.99 -2.73
C CYS A 117 -13.32 0.87 -2.06
N HIS A 118 -13.45 0.90 -0.73
CA HIS A 118 -14.29 -0.05 0.01
C HIS A 118 -15.68 0.53 0.36
N ILE A 119 -15.75 1.81 0.73
CA ILE A 119 -16.99 2.49 1.13
C ILE A 119 -17.04 3.91 0.54
N SER A 120 -16.09 4.77 0.91
CA SER A 120 -16.01 6.16 0.43
C SER A 120 -14.58 6.64 0.19
N SER A 121 -13.59 6.01 0.82
CA SER A 121 -12.20 6.39 0.69
C SER A 121 -11.53 5.62 -0.44
N HIS A 122 -11.17 6.35 -1.50
CA HIS A 122 -10.43 5.82 -2.63
C HIS A 122 -8.98 5.55 -2.27
N ARG A 123 -8.42 4.53 -2.93
CA ARG A 123 -7.08 4.02 -2.72
C ARG A 123 -6.43 3.74 -4.06
N VAL A 124 -5.15 4.03 -4.15
CA VAL A 124 -4.29 3.50 -5.21
C VAL A 124 -3.38 2.44 -4.61
N THR A 125 -3.20 1.34 -5.33
CA THR A 125 -2.17 0.35 -4.99
C THR A 125 -0.99 0.57 -5.92
N LEU A 126 0.16 0.84 -5.32
CA LEU A 126 1.45 0.85 -5.97
C LEU A 126 2.22 -0.42 -5.60
N VAL A 127 3.06 -0.91 -6.49
CA VAL A 127 3.94 -2.06 -6.25
C VAL A 127 5.38 -1.57 -6.31
N ILE A 128 6.16 -1.95 -5.29
CA ILE A 128 7.60 -1.70 -5.26
C ILE A 128 8.34 -3.03 -5.41
N THR A 129 9.26 -3.06 -6.37
CA THR A 129 10.10 -4.22 -6.70
C THR A 129 11.56 -3.84 -6.66
N HIS A 130 12.44 -4.78 -6.31
CA HIS A 130 13.86 -4.66 -6.64
C HIS A 130 14.03 -4.84 -8.13
N ARG A 131 14.84 -3.97 -8.75
CA ARG A 131 15.08 -4.00 -10.19
C ARG A 131 15.63 -5.37 -10.61
N TYR A 132 15.11 -5.90 -11.72
CA TYR A 132 15.47 -7.21 -12.27
C TYR A 132 15.08 -8.43 -11.42
N SER A 133 14.28 -8.26 -10.36
CA SER A 133 13.67 -9.40 -9.66
C SER A 133 12.59 -10.09 -10.50
N ALA A 134 12.22 -11.32 -10.14
CA ALA A 134 11.09 -12.01 -10.80
C ALA A 134 9.77 -11.22 -10.69
N SER A 135 9.55 -10.57 -9.54
CA SER A 135 8.45 -9.65 -9.29
C SER A 135 8.48 -8.45 -10.24
N ASP A 136 9.68 -7.89 -10.48
CA ASP A 136 9.90 -6.77 -11.40
C ASP A 136 9.52 -7.13 -12.84
N PHE A 137 10.01 -8.25 -13.36
CA PHE A 137 9.67 -8.71 -14.70
C PHE A 137 8.17 -8.97 -14.86
N PHE A 138 7.52 -9.56 -13.85
CA PHE A 138 6.06 -9.71 -13.84
C PHE A 138 5.35 -8.35 -13.92
N CYS A 139 5.77 -7.40 -13.09
CA CYS A 139 5.19 -6.06 -13.04
C CYS A 139 5.37 -5.30 -14.36
N GLN A 140 6.54 -5.36 -15.00
CA GLN A 140 6.78 -4.74 -16.30
C GLN A 140 5.83 -5.25 -17.39
N GLN A 141 5.53 -6.55 -17.37
CA GLN A 141 4.64 -7.15 -18.36
C GLN A 141 3.15 -6.83 -18.13
N ARG A 142 2.75 -6.62 -16.87
CA ARG A 142 1.33 -6.61 -16.47
C ARG A 142 0.82 -5.27 -15.94
N LEU A 143 1.70 -4.41 -15.43
CA LEU A 143 1.36 -3.17 -14.73
C LEU A 143 1.85 -1.92 -15.50
N ILE A 144 1.53 -0.73 -14.98
CA ILE A 144 2.02 0.54 -15.51
C ILE A 144 3.24 0.96 -14.69
N GLN A 145 4.42 0.99 -15.30
CA GLN A 145 5.62 1.51 -14.66
C GLN A 145 5.50 3.03 -14.47
N LEU A 146 5.88 3.50 -13.29
CA LEU A 146 5.88 4.92 -12.94
C LEU A 146 7.31 5.45 -12.90
N ASN A 147 7.49 6.70 -13.30
CA ASN A 147 8.73 7.41 -13.03
C ASN A 147 8.80 7.74 -11.54
N VAL A 148 9.77 7.15 -10.84
CA VAL A 148 9.99 7.32 -9.40
C VAL A 148 10.24 8.78 -9.01
N LEU A 149 10.85 9.57 -9.89
CA LEU A 149 11.13 10.99 -9.65
C LEU A 149 9.92 11.89 -9.97
N CYS A 150 8.98 11.41 -10.79
CA CYS A 150 7.87 12.23 -11.28
C CYS A 150 6.64 11.38 -11.61
N ASN A 151 5.69 11.31 -10.68
CA ASN A 151 4.38 10.69 -10.87
C ASN A 151 3.37 11.30 -9.87
N PRO A 152 2.05 11.17 -10.12
CA PRO A 152 1.04 11.87 -9.32
C PRO A 152 0.73 11.23 -7.96
N PHE A 153 1.38 10.11 -7.60
CA PHE A 153 1.02 9.33 -6.42
C PHE A 153 2.08 9.36 -5.33
N LEU A 154 3.31 9.01 -5.67
CA LEU A 154 4.41 8.82 -4.73
C LEU A 154 5.74 9.01 -5.44
N THR A 155 6.45 10.10 -5.16
CA THR A 155 7.76 10.41 -5.76
C THR A 155 8.88 10.30 -4.74
N LEU A 156 10.08 9.94 -5.19
CA LEU A 156 11.30 9.96 -4.40
C LEU A 156 12.20 11.06 -4.96
N PRO A 157 12.34 12.22 -4.26
CA PRO A 157 13.28 13.26 -4.65
C PRO A 157 14.72 12.75 -4.73
N LEU A 158 15.58 13.49 -5.44
CA LEU A 158 16.99 13.10 -5.65
C LEU A 158 17.80 12.96 -4.36
N SER A 159 17.39 13.64 -3.27
CA SER A 159 18.01 13.42 -1.95
C SER A 159 17.85 11.98 -1.47
N GLY A 160 16.76 11.32 -1.86
CA GLY A 160 16.46 9.95 -1.48
C GLY A 160 16.13 9.75 0.00
N GLU A 161 16.00 10.81 0.80
CA GLU A 161 15.81 10.73 2.27
C GLU A 161 14.34 10.55 2.68
N TYR A 162 13.42 11.08 1.87
CA TYR A 162 11.98 11.03 2.08
C TYR A 162 11.28 10.83 0.74
N ALA A 163 10.00 10.49 0.75
CA ALA A 163 9.14 10.55 -0.43
C ALA A 163 8.15 11.71 -0.32
N GLU A 164 7.62 12.15 -1.45
CA GLU A 164 6.42 13.00 -1.47
C GLU A 164 5.23 12.15 -1.88
N VAL A 165 4.17 12.18 -1.08
CA VAL A 165 2.95 11.39 -1.31
C VAL A 165 1.76 12.30 -1.55
N THR A 166 0.89 11.93 -2.48
CA THR A 166 -0.37 12.64 -2.69
C THR A 166 -1.30 12.52 -1.49
N MET A 167 -1.99 13.63 -1.18
CA MET A 167 -3.05 13.70 -0.19
C MET A 167 -4.45 13.55 -0.81
N GLY A 168 -4.55 13.50 -2.15
CA GLY A 168 -5.81 13.37 -2.88
C GLY A 168 -6.39 11.95 -2.89
N VAL A 169 -5.59 10.94 -2.58
CA VAL A 169 -6.01 9.53 -2.50
C VAL A 169 -5.16 8.78 -1.48
N LYS A 170 -5.69 7.73 -0.86
CA LYS A 170 -4.86 6.88 0.03
C LYS A 170 -3.90 6.03 -0.81
N VAL A 171 -2.61 6.16 -0.55
CA VAL A 171 -1.59 5.35 -1.21
C VAL A 171 -1.27 4.11 -0.37
N GLU A 172 -1.45 2.94 -0.98
CA GLU A 172 -1.03 1.65 -0.45
C GLU A 172 0.12 1.10 -1.28
N VAL A 173 1.14 0.58 -0.61
CA VAL A 173 2.34 0.03 -1.23
C VAL A 173 2.38 -1.46 -1.00
N PHE A 174 2.49 -2.23 -2.07
CA PHE A 174 2.76 -3.66 -2.06
C PHE A 174 4.26 -3.88 -2.32
N TYR A 175 5.02 -4.08 -1.25
CA TYR A 175 6.46 -4.30 -1.30
C TYR A 175 6.74 -5.78 -1.52
N THR A 176 7.57 -6.13 -2.50
CA THR A 176 7.67 -7.52 -3.00
C THR A 176 8.82 -8.34 -2.43
N GLU A 177 9.47 -7.84 -1.38
CA GLU A 177 10.50 -8.56 -0.63
C GLU A 177 10.09 -8.91 0.79
N ASP A 178 10.81 -9.89 1.34
CA ASP A 178 10.80 -10.16 2.78
C ASP A 178 11.38 -8.96 3.52
N VAL A 179 10.90 -8.74 4.74
CA VAL A 179 11.36 -7.64 5.59
C VAL A 179 11.89 -8.23 6.89
N ASP A 180 13.21 -8.26 7.05
CA ASP A 180 13.85 -8.65 8.29
C ASP A 180 13.76 -7.51 9.32
N ILE A 181 12.62 -7.45 10.01
CA ILE A 181 12.39 -6.44 11.05
C ILE A 181 13.37 -6.58 12.22
N GLY A 182 13.88 -7.78 12.48
CA GLY A 182 14.89 -8.00 13.52
C GLY A 182 16.20 -7.32 13.17
N ASN A 183 16.72 -7.60 11.97
CA ASN A 183 17.93 -6.96 11.46
C ASN A 183 17.76 -5.45 11.30
N LEU A 184 16.62 -4.99 10.78
CA LEU A 184 16.36 -3.56 10.57
C LEU A 184 16.34 -2.78 11.88
N ILE A 185 15.71 -3.31 12.94
CA ILE A 185 15.72 -2.67 14.27
C ILE A 185 17.14 -2.65 14.84
N TRP A 186 17.90 -3.72 14.66
CA TRP A 186 19.28 -3.78 15.14
C TRP A 186 20.20 -2.77 14.43
N ARG A 187 20.07 -2.63 13.10
CA ARG A 187 20.89 -1.71 12.30
C ARG A 187 20.44 -0.25 12.40
N PHE A 188 19.14 -0.01 12.56
CA PHE A 188 18.52 1.33 12.53
C PHE A 188 17.60 1.55 13.75
N PRO A 189 18.11 1.42 14.99
CA PRO A 189 17.28 1.38 16.20
C PRO A 189 16.49 2.66 16.46
N SER A 190 16.95 3.80 15.95
CA SER A 190 16.27 5.09 16.08
C SER A 190 15.28 5.40 14.95
N SER A 191 15.26 4.61 13.88
CA SER A 191 14.48 4.90 12.67
C SER A 191 13.48 3.81 12.32
N VAL A 192 13.71 2.56 12.74
CA VAL A 192 12.76 1.45 12.58
C VAL A 192 12.16 1.13 13.93
N PHE A 193 10.89 1.48 14.12
CA PHE A 193 10.26 1.41 15.43
C PHE A 193 8.78 1.04 15.36
N PHE A 194 8.22 0.74 16.55
CA PHE A 194 6.82 0.42 16.72
C PHE A 194 6.11 1.50 17.53
N THR A 195 4.87 1.82 17.16
CA THR A 195 3.97 2.67 17.95
C THR A 195 2.66 1.96 18.24
N ARG A 196 2.00 2.32 19.35
CA ARG A 196 0.62 1.92 19.62
C ARG A 196 -0.35 2.77 18.83
N VAL A 197 -1.46 2.16 18.40
CA VAL A 197 -2.51 2.83 17.62
C VAL A 197 -3.86 2.51 18.23
N LYS A 198 -4.77 3.49 18.28
CA LYS A 198 -6.13 3.25 18.73
C LYS A 198 -6.86 2.38 17.70
N MET A 199 -7.49 1.29 18.13
CA MET A 199 -8.38 0.53 17.26
C MET A 199 -9.70 1.31 17.08
N ASN A 200 -10.32 1.22 15.90
CA ASN A 200 -11.68 1.76 15.70
C ASN A 200 -12.65 1.15 16.70
N LYS A 201 -13.56 1.95 17.27
CA LYS A 201 -14.51 1.53 18.33
C LYS A 201 -15.35 0.30 17.96
N ASP A 202 -15.66 0.10 16.68
CA ASP A 202 -16.45 -1.03 16.17
C ASP A 202 -15.61 -2.26 15.78
N ASN A 203 -14.28 -2.17 15.89
CA ASN A 203 -13.36 -3.25 15.56
C ASN A 203 -12.87 -3.94 16.83
N ASN A 204 -13.46 -5.09 17.15
CA ASN A 204 -12.83 -6.03 18.07
C ASN A 204 -11.62 -6.73 17.38
N PHE A 205 -10.77 -7.35 18.19
CA PHE A 205 -9.57 -8.05 17.76
C PHE A 205 -9.84 -9.12 16.68
N ASN A 206 -10.93 -9.87 16.81
CA ASN A 206 -11.34 -10.89 15.83
C ASN A 206 -11.63 -10.26 14.47
N ARG A 207 -12.28 -9.09 14.44
CA ARG A 207 -12.56 -8.33 13.21
C ARG A 207 -11.28 -7.82 12.55
N ALA A 208 -10.30 -7.31 13.31
CA ALA A 208 -9.01 -6.88 12.75
C ALA A 208 -8.22 -8.04 12.10
N VAL A 209 -8.35 -9.23 12.68
CA VAL A 209 -7.72 -10.46 12.16
C VAL A 209 -8.45 -10.95 10.92
N LEU A 210 -9.78 -10.91 10.91
CA LEU A 210 -10.60 -11.21 9.75
C LEU A 210 -10.28 -10.26 8.58
N ILE A 211 -10.24 -8.95 8.82
CA ILE A 211 -9.86 -7.93 7.84
C ILE A 211 -8.45 -8.19 7.30
N THR A 212 -7.51 -8.56 8.18
CA THR A 212 -6.14 -8.87 7.77
C THR A 212 -6.06 -10.10 6.89
N SER A 213 -6.90 -11.11 7.14
CA SER A 213 -6.84 -12.40 6.46
C SER A 213 -7.62 -12.41 5.16
N ILE A 214 -8.84 -11.87 5.17
CA ILE A 214 -9.78 -11.89 4.04
C ILE A 214 -9.63 -10.62 3.19
N GLY A 215 -9.27 -9.49 3.80
CA GLY A 215 -9.33 -8.18 3.16
C GLY A 215 -10.76 -7.63 3.10
N PHE A 216 -10.90 -6.36 2.74
CA PHE A 216 -12.20 -5.78 2.39
C PHE A 216 -12.40 -5.86 0.89
N SER A 217 -13.62 -6.16 0.46
CA SER A 217 -13.97 -6.14 -0.97
C SER A 217 -14.06 -4.70 -1.49
N LYS A 218 -13.80 -4.52 -2.78
CA LYS A 218 -14.10 -3.28 -3.51
C LYS A 218 -15.60 -2.96 -3.42
N LYS A 219 -15.93 -1.66 -3.38
CA LYS A 219 -17.31 -1.16 -3.40
C LYS A 219 -17.91 -1.33 -4.79
N ASP A 220 -19.00 -2.07 -4.83
CA ASP A 220 -19.81 -2.17 -6.03
C ASP A 220 -20.52 -0.85 -6.36
N GLY A 221 -20.64 -0.53 -7.65
CA GLY A 221 -21.33 0.66 -8.14
C GLY A 221 -20.62 2.01 -7.96
N CYS A 222 -19.37 2.06 -7.49
CA CYS A 222 -18.64 3.33 -7.37
C CYS A 222 -18.36 3.96 -8.75
N THR A 223 -18.95 5.12 -9.03
CA THR A 223 -18.79 5.82 -10.32
C THR A 223 -17.38 6.38 -10.54
N VAL A 224 -16.62 6.58 -9.47
CA VAL A 224 -15.26 7.14 -9.51
C VAL A 224 -14.22 6.07 -9.87
N CYS A 225 -14.18 4.94 -9.16
CA CYS A 225 -13.12 3.93 -9.31
C CYS A 225 -13.54 2.63 -10.03
N ASN A 226 -14.82 2.42 -10.33
CA ASN A 226 -15.23 1.24 -11.12
C ASN A 226 -15.17 1.56 -12.61
N LEU A 227 -14.79 0.57 -13.43
CA LEU A 227 -14.78 0.68 -14.89
C LEU A 227 -16.22 0.67 -15.42
N LYS A 228 -16.47 1.41 -16.50
CA LYS A 228 -17.84 1.61 -17.03
C LYS A 228 -18.55 0.30 -17.38
N LYS A 229 -17.84 -0.71 -17.90
CA LYS A 229 -18.43 -2.00 -18.24
C LYS A 229 -18.95 -2.79 -17.03
N HIS A 230 -18.32 -2.62 -15.85
CA HIS A 230 -18.79 -3.23 -14.61
C HIS A 230 -20.00 -2.51 -14.00
N LEU A 231 -20.34 -1.31 -14.49
CA LEU A 231 -21.57 -0.60 -14.13
C LEU A 231 -22.75 -1.00 -15.03
N LYS A 232 -22.48 -1.47 -16.26
CA LYS A 232 -23.52 -1.84 -17.25
C LYS A 232 -24.00 -3.28 -17.16
N SER A 233 -23.19 -4.21 -16.65
CA SER A 233 -23.55 -5.64 -16.54
C SER A 233 -24.55 -5.95 -15.41
N ARG A 234 -25.28 -4.95 -14.91
CA ARG A 234 -26.18 -5.05 -13.74
C ARG A 234 -27.48 -4.26 -13.93
N LYS A 235 -27.91 -4.06 -15.18
CA LYS A 235 -29.28 -3.67 -15.52
C LYS A 235 -29.96 -4.86 -16.19
#